data_AF-C8S166-F1
#
_entry.id   AF-C8S166-F1
#
_cell.length_a   1.000
_cell.length_b   1.000
_cell.length_c   1.000
_cell.angle_alpha   90.00
_cell.angle_beta   90.00
_cell.angle_gamma   90.00
#
_symmetry.space_group_name_H-M   'P 1'
#
loop_
_entity.id
_entity.type
_entity.pdbx_description
1 polymer ?
#
loop_
_entity_poly.entity_id
_entity_poly.type
_entity_poly.pdbx_seq_one_letter_code
_entity_poly.pdbx_strand_id
1 'polypeptide(L)'
;MPHPLPNARSTEDVALGIRRRVFEHVIRNNGGYLSQACSAAEQLAFLYNEALTLGPPTLPMIPQPFGGVPSAGNPDYVTGAGYNGPFAPHYDRLFIAPAHYALVAYACLIEVGRMAPEGLEMFNQDGSSVEMIGAEHSPGMEVHNGTLGIGFSTAAGLAWGRKRRGDSGQVCVFMSDGEVQEGQTWEAVQAAAHHGIDNLWALMDVNRQQCDGAMESVMTVGDIATKLRDFGAVVAEIDAHDLGALRQAKAEPHPGKPLIILAHSSPTQGMETLRPRLPRLHYVRFKSDAERDATNAGIAAELGIAPITLGDH
;
A
#
# COMPACT_ATOMS: atom_id res chain seq x y z
N MET A 1 8.98 25.37 -7.22
CA MET A 1 9.60 24.33 -8.09
C MET A 1 8.45 23.55 -8.70
N PRO A 2 8.45 23.26 -10.01
CA PRO A 2 7.31 22.61 -10.65
C PRO A 2 7.10 21.22 -10.04
N HIS A 3 5.84 20.86 -9.77
CA HIS A 3 5.42 19.52 -9.40
C HIS A 3 6.05 18.48 -10.35
N PRO A 4 6.45 17.28 -9.88
CA PRO A 4 6.70 16.16 -10.79
C PRO A 4 5.44 15.99 -11.63
N LEU A 5 5.63 15.77 -12.94
CA LEU A 5 4.57 15.71 -13.94
C LEU A 5 3.31 15.05 -13.35
N PRO A 6 2.18 15.79 -13.24
CA PRO A 6 0.95 15.17 -12.78
C PRO A 6 0.67 13.98 -13.71
N ASN A 7 0.37 12.82 -13.12
CA ASN A 7 -0.05 11.68 -13.91
C ASN A 7 -1.18 12.14 -14.82
N ALA A 8 -1.10 11.82 -16.10
CA ALA A 8 -2.13 12.24 -17.06
C ALA A 8 -3.48 11.54 -16.80
N ARG A 9 -3.49 10.50 -15.98
CA ARG A 9 -4.66 9.68 -15.65
C ARG A 9 -5.36 10.17 -14.39
N SER A 10 -6.68 10.05 -14.38
CA SER A 10 -7.47 10.29 -13.17
C SER A 10 -7.14 9.27 -12.08
N THR A 11 -7.42 9.61 -10.83
CA THR A 11 -7.21 8.69 -9.70
C THR A 11 -8.09 7.44 -9.81
N GLU A 12 -9.29 7.60 -10.35
CA GLU A 12 -10.22 6.54 -10.71
C GLU A 12 -9.62 5.59 -11.76
N ASP A 13 -9.01 6.15 -12.82
CA ASP A 13 -8.36 5.34 -13.86
C ASP A 13 -7.14 4.59 -13.33
N VAL A 14 -6.38 5.19 -12.42
CA VAL A 14 -5.25 4.54 -11.74
C VAL A 14 -5.76 3.39 -10.86
N ALA A 15 -6.81 3.60 -10.07
CA ALA A 15 -7.41 2.56 -9.22
C ALA A 15 -7.94 1.38 -10.03
N LEU A 16 -8.67 1.64 -11.12
CA LEU A 16 -9.14 0.60 -12.04
C LEU A 16 -7.96 -0.15 -12.69
N GLY A 17 -6.92 0.57 -13.05
CA GLY A 17 -5.71 0.02 -13.62
C GLY A 17 -4.93 -0.89 -12.68
N ILE A 18 -4.82 -0.51 -11.40
CA ILE A 18 -4.25 -1.35 -10.34
C ILE A 18 -4.99 -2.68 -10.30
N ARG A 19 -6.32 -2.65 -10.22
CA ARG A 19 -7.16 -3.87 -10.22
C ARG A 19 -6.90 -4.77 -11.43
N ARG A 20 -6.86 -4.19 -12.63
CA ARG A 20 -6.62 -4.92 -13.88
C ARG A 20 -5.24 -5.59 -13.91
N ARG A 21 -4.18 -4.90 -13.47
CA ARG A 21 -2.83 -5.48 -13.43
C ARG A 21 -2.70 -6.60 -12.43
N VAL A 22 -3.23 -6.41 -11.21
CA VAL A 22 -3.18 -7.46 -10.20
C VAL A 22 -4.01 -8.67 -10.66
N PHE A 23 -5.19 -8.44 -11.24
CA PHE A 23 -5.99 -9.49 -11.86
C PHE A 23 -5.23 -10.28 -12.92
N GLU A 24 -4.62 -9.59 -13.89
CA GLU A 24 -3.83 -10.23 -14.94
C GLU A 24 -2.68 -11.04 -14.35
N HIS A 25 -1.93 -10.48 -13.40
CA HIS A 25 -0.84 -11.17 -12.73
C HIS A 25 -1.32 -12.46 -12.04
N VAL A 26 -2.39 -12.39 -11.24
CA VAL A 26 -2.92 -13.56 -10.52
C VAL A 26 -3.43 -14.62 -11.48
N ILE A 27 -4.13 -14.21 -12.55
CA ILE A 27 -4.61 -15.16 -13.55
C ILE A 27 -3.43 -15.81 -14.25
N ARG A 28 -2.37 -15.11 -14.65
CA ARG A 28 -1.21 -15.73 -15.32
C ARG A 28 -0.38 -16.65 -14.42
N ASN A 29 -0.22 -16.29 -13.14
CA ASN A 29 0.69 -16.98 -12.22
C ASN A 29 0.00 -17.97 -11.26
N ASN A 30 -1.33 -18.12 -11.34
CA ASN A 30 -2.12 -18.99 -10.45
C ASN A 30 -1.89 -18.69 -8.95
N GLY A 31 -1.81 -17.41 -8.60
CA GLY A 31 -1.51 -16.98 -7.23
C GLY A 31 -1.42 -15.46 -7.08
N GLY A 32 -2.03 -14.90 -6.04
CA GLY A 32 -1.75 -13.53 -5.62
C GLY A 32 -2.85 -12.87 -4.78
N TYR A 33 -2.66 -11.57 -4.53
CA TYR A 33 -3.38 -10.77 -3.54
C TYR A 33 -4.54 -9.95 -4.18
N LEU A 34 -5.53 -10.63 -4.77
CA LEU A 34 -6.68 -9.95 -5.41
C LEU A 34 -7.51 -9.14 -4.41
N SER A 35 -7.73 -9.67 -3.21
CA SER A 35 -8.51 -9.01 -2.17
C SER A 35 -7.93 -7.65 -1.76
N GLN A 36 -6.61 -7.55 -1.73
CA GLN A 36 -5.88 -6.33 -1.41
C GLN A 36 -5.96 -5.31 -2.56
N ALA A 37 -5.99 -5.78 -3.81
CA ALA A 37 -6.27 -4.89 -4.95
C ALA A 37 -7.70 -4.36 -4.92
N CYS A 38 -8.66 -5.17 -4.49
CA CYS A 38 -10.04 -4.72 -4.28
C CYS A 38 -10.13 -3.63 -3.20
N SER A 39 -9.53 -3.88 -2.04
CA SER A 39 -9.68 -3.00 -0.87
C SER A 39 -8.89 -1.69 -0.99
N ALA A 40 -7.68 -1.72 -1.56
CA ALA A 40 -6.72 -0.62 -1.48
C ALA A 40 -6.45 0.15 -2.78
N ALA A 41 -7.08 -0.20 -3.90
CA ALA A 41 -6.80 0.46 -5.18
C ALA A 41 -7.08 1.98 -5.15
N GLU A 42 -8.24 2.43 -4.65
CA GLU A 42 -8.53 3.86 -4.52
C GLU A 42 -7.56 4.55 -3.55
N GLN A 43 -7.24 3.89 -2.43
CA GLN A 43 -6.35 4.40 -1.40
C GLN A 43 -4.95 4.66 -1.97
N LEU A 44 -4.32 3.65 -2.58
CA LEU A 44 -2.97 3.78 -3.17
C LEU A 44 -2.97 4.74 -4.36
N ALA A 45 -4.00 4.72 -5.20
CA ALA A 45 -4.14 5.68 -6.29
C ALA A 45 -4.19 7.11 -5.75
N PHE A 46 -5.02 7.38 -4.74
CA PHE A 46 -5.13 8.68 -4.09
C PHE A 46 -3.80 9.13 -3.49
N LEU A 47 -3.09 8.23 -2.79
CA LEU A 47 -1.78 8.55 -2.21
C LEU A 47 -0.80 9.05 -3.27
N TYR A 48 -0.60 8.31 -4.35
CA TYR A 48 0.39 8.65 -5.36
C TYR A 48 -0.04 9.78 -6.31
N ASN A 49 -1.34 9.91 -6.58
CA ASN A 49 -1.85 10.82 -7.59
C ASN A 49 -2.23 12.20 -7.05
N GLU A 50 -2.61 12.28 -5.77
CA GLU A 50 -3.19 13.50 -5.19
C GLU A 50 -2.58 13.88 -3.83
N ALA A 51 -2.41 12.92 -2.93
CA ALA A 51 -2.12 13.24 -1.52
C ALA A 51 -0.66 13.55 -1.24
N LEU A 52 0.26 12.87 -1.95
CA LEU A 52 1.70 12.95 -1.67
C LEU A 52 2.41 13.93 -2.60
N THR A 53 3.23 14.78 -2.00
CA THR A 53 4.23 15.61 -2.70
C THR A 53 5.53 14.82 -2.81
N LEU A 54 5.63 13.96 -3.81
CA LEU A 54 6.83 13.16 -4.08
C LEU A 54 7.79 13.89 -5.04
N GLY A 55 9.05 13.47 -5.10
CA GLY A 55 9.99 13.92 -6.14
C GLY A 55 9.97 13.01 -7.38
N PRO A 56 10.70 13.36 -8.45
CA PRO A 56 10.90 12.46 -9.58
C PRO A 56 11.63 11.18 -9.12
N PRO A 57 11.27 9.99 -9.64
CA PRO A 57 12.00 8.75 -9.33
C PRO A 57 13.49 8.89 -9.60
N THR A 58 14.32 8.34 -8.71
CA THR A 58 15.79 8.33 -8.84
C THR A 58 16.33 6.98 -9.26
N LEU A 59 15.46 5.97 -9.41
CA LEU A 59 15.79 4.63 -9.85
C LEU A 59 15.29 4.36 -11.28
N PRO A 60 15.89 3.40 -12.00
CA PRO A 60 15.42 3.03 -13.32
C PRO A 60 13.98 2.51 -13.27
N MET A 61 13.21 2.79 -14.32
CA MET A 61 11.81 2.35 -14.43
C MET A 61 11.68 0.82 -14.40
N ILE A 62 12.65 0.11 -14.96
CA ILE A 62 12.76 -1.35 -14.86
C ILE A 62 13.65 -1.66 -13.65
N PRO A 63 13.14 -2.32 -12.60
CA PRO A 63 13.93 -2.71 -11.44
C PRO A 63 15.17 -3.52 -11.82
N GLN A 64 16.25 -3.31 -11.09
CA GLN A 64 17.47 -4.10 -11.26
C GLN A 64 17.41 -5.34 -10.35
N PRO A 65 18.08 -6.45 -10.72
CA PRO A 65 18.23 -7.59 -9.82
C PRO A 65 18.78 -7.18 -8.45
N PHE A 66 18.44 -7.94 -7.42
CA PHE A 66 18.92 -7.66 -6.05
C PHE A 66 20.44 -7.86 -5.96
N GLY A 67 21.16 -6.76 -5.79
CA GLY A 67 22.63 -6.75 -5.72
C GLY A 67 23.22 -7.15 -4.36
N GLY A 68 22.39 -7.50 -3.38
CA GLY A 68 22.80 -7.80 -2.01
C GLY A 68 22.57 -6.65 -1.01
N VAL A 69 22.83 -6.93 0.26
CA VAL A 69 22.62 -5.99 1.38
C VAL A 69 23.73 -4.92 1.45
N PRO A 70 23.51 -3.80 2.17
CA PRO A 70 24.57 -2.82 2.43
C PRO A 70 25.78 -3.48 3.07
N SER A 71 26.97 -3.25 2.50
CA SER A 71 28.22 -3.77 3.04
C SER A 71 29.42 -2.97 2.53
N ALA A 72 30.61 -3.22 3.08
CA ALA A 72 31.84 -2.63 2.56
C ALA A 72 32.10 -2.98 1.07
N GLY A 73 31.57 -4.13 0.60
CA GLY A 73 31.65 -4.55 -0.80
C GLY A 73 30.45 -4.11 -1.67
N ASN A 74 29.46 -3.45 -1.07
CA ASN A 74 28.28 -2.92 -1.75
C ASN A 74 27.99 -1.49 -1.25
N PRO A 75 28.89 -0.53 -1.55
CA PRO A 75 28.78 0.84 -1.04
C PRO A 75 27.67 1.64 -1.72
N ASP A 76 27.28 1.27 -2.94
CA ASP A 76 26.28 1.96 -3.76
C ASP A 76 24.87 1.36 -3.60
N TYR A 77 24.61 0.76 -2.43
CA TYR A 77 23.30 0.18 -2.12
C TYR A 77 22.19 1.23 -2.23
N VAL A 78 21.12 0.87 -2.93
CA VAL A 78 19.93 1.71 -3.10
C VAL A 78 18.71 1.02 -2.50
N THR A 79 17.83 1.82 -1.89
CA THR A 79 16.52 1.36 -1.43
C THR A 79 15.46 1.62 -2.49
N GLY A 80 14.40 0.83 -2.47
CA GLY A 80 13.22 1.02 -3.32
C GLY A 80 12.51 2.35 -3.09
N ALA A 81 12.82 3.03 -1.99
CA ALA A 81 12.42 4.40 -1.71
C ALA A 81 12.77 5.39 -2.85
N GLY A 82 13.75 5.06 -3.70
CA GLY A 82 14.09 5.85 -4.87
C GLY A 82 12.98 5.93 -5.94
N TYR A 83 12.04 4.98 -5.96
CA TYR A 83 10.82 5.08 -6.79
C TYR A 83 9.87 6.19 -6.32
N ASN A 84 9.93 6.56 -5.04
CA ASN A 84 9.21 7.71 -4.47
C ASN A 84 10.01 9.02 -4.62
N GLY A 85 11.25 8.95 -5.12
CA GLY A 85 12.12 10.09 -5.39
C GLY A 85 13.07 10.44 -4.24
N PRO A 86 13.83 11.55 -4.38
CA PRO A 86 14.91 11.90 -3.46
C PRO A 86 14.41 12.21 -2.05
N PHE A 87 15.27 11.96 -1.06
CA PHE A 87 15.02 12.30 0.34
C PHE A 87 15.29 13.79 0.61
N ALA A 88 14.42 14.67 0.12
CA ALA A 88 14.54 16.13 0.32
C ALA A 88 13.62 16.64 1.46
N PRO A 89 13.93 17.80 2.07
CA PRO A 89 13.13 18.37 3.18
C PRO A 89 11.66 18.65 2.84
N HIS A 90 11.33 18.91 1.58
CA HIS A 90 9.98 19.30 1.15
C HIS A 90 9.17 18.17 0.50
N TYR A 91 9.80 17.01 0.25
CA TYR A 91 9.09 15.85 -0.28
C TYR A 91 8.55 14.99 0.86
N ASP A 92 7.37 14.45 0.63
CA ASP A 92 6.74 13.49 1.52
C ASP A 92 7.42 12.12 1.39
N ARG A 93 7.29 11.31 2.44
CA ARG A 93 7.72 9.90 2.45
C ARG A 93 6.53 8.98 2.67
N LEU A 94 6.53 7.82 2.02
CA LEU A 94 5.46 6.84 2.09
C LEU A 94 6.00 5.52 2.62
N PHE A 95 5.45 5.05 3.73
CA PHE A 95 5.70 3.74 4.30
C PHE A 95 4.52 2.83 3.96
N ILE A 96 4.78 1.71 3.29
CA ILE A 96 3.78 0.66 3.07
C ILE A 96 4.03 -0.39 4.16
N ALA A 97 3.28 -0.30 5.25
CA ALA A 97 3.47 -1.15 6.41
C ALA A 97 3.00 -2.62 6.21
N PRO A 98 1.85 -2.90 5.57
CA PRO A 98 1.50 -4.27 5.21
C PRO A 98 2.29 -4.68 3.96
N ALA A 99 3.56 -5.09 4.14
CA ALA A 99 4.50 -5.38 3.05
C ALA A 99 4.01 -6.43 2.04
N HIS A 100 3.05 -7.28 2.41
CA HIS A 100 2.40 -8.23 1.51
C HIS A 100 1.46 -7.57 0.47
N TYR A 101 1.15 -6.28 0.61
CA TYR A 101 0.46 -5.49 -0.42
C TYR A 101 1.41 -5.10 -1.58
N ALA A 102 2.65 -5.60 -1.59
CA ALA A 102 3.68 -5.31 -2.59
C ALA A 102 3.17 -5.40 -4.03
N LEU A 103 2.44 -6.45 -4.41
CA LEU A 103 1.90 -6.58 -5.78
C LEU A 103 0.98 -5.40 -6.16
N VAL A 104 0.14 -4.95 -5.23
CA VAL A 104 -0.77 -3.80 -5.43
C VAL A 104 0.03 -2.49 -5.49
N ALA A 105 1.05 -2.35 -4.65
CA ALA A 105 1.96 -1.21 -4.65
C ALA A 105 2.75 -1.10 -5.97
N TYR A 106 3.29 -2.21 -6.48
CA TYR A 106 4.01 -2.24 -7.76
C TYR A 106 3.08 -1.96 -8.93
N ALA A 107 1.86 -2.52 -8.92
CA ALA A 107 0.83 -2.17 -9.90
C ALA A 107 0.53 -0.66 -9.87
N CYS A 108 0.42 -0.06 -8.67
CA CYS A 108 0.24 1.38 -8.52
C CYS A 108 1.41 2.17 -9.11
N LEU A 109 2.67 1.82 -8.78
CA LEU A 109 3.86 2.46 -9.33
C LEU A 109 3.87 2.43 -10.87
N ILE A 110 3.40 1.36 -11.49
CA ILE A 110 3.26 1.28 -12.94
C ILE A 110 2.18 2.24 -13.45
N GLU A 111 1.01 2.22 -12.82
CA GLU A 111 -0.12 3.06 -13.24
C GLU A 111 0.13 4.56 -13.05
N VAL A 112 1.06 4.92 -12.16
CA VAL A 112 1.52 6.30 -11.96
C VAL A 112 2.84 6.63 -12.68
N GLY A 113 3.33 5.73 -13.54
CA GLY A 113 4.50 5.98 -14.38
C GLY A 113 5.82 6.11 -13.62
N ARG A 114 5.93 5.48 -12.44
CA ARG A 114 7.15 5.40 -11.63
C ARG A 114 7.91 4.08 -11.83
N MET A 115 7.25 3.06 -12.36
CA MET A 115 7.82 1.75 -12.70
C MET A 115 7.30 1.31 -14.08
N ALA A 116 8.10 0.58 -14.84
CA ALA A 116 7.68 0.05 -16.15
C ALA A 116 6.88 -1.25 -15.96
N PRO A 117 5.86 -1.54 -16.80
CA PRO A 117 5.10 -2.80 -16.75
C PRO A 117 5.97 -4.06 -16.72
N GLU A 118 7.07 -4.06 -17.48
CA GLU A 118 8.04 -5.15 -17.58
C GLU A 118 8.66 -5.51 -16.22
N GLY A 119 8.70 -4.57 -15.27
CA GLY A 119 9.20 -4.85 -13.93
C GLY A 119 8.37 -5.87 -13.16
N LEU A 120 7.07 -6.05 -13.49
CA LEU A 120 6.25 -7.09 -12.87
C LEU A 120 6.61 -8.51 -13.34
N GLU A 121 7.34 -8.66 -14.44
CA GLU A 121 7.86 -9.97 -14.86
C GLU A 121 8.86 -10.52 -13.83
N MET A 122 9.52 -9.64 -13.07
CA MET A 122 10.47 -10.01 -12.03
C MET A 122 9.78 -10.37 -10.69
N PHE A 123 8.45 -10.28 -10.59
CA PHE A 123 7.76 -10.45 -9.32
C PHE A 123 8.00 -11.85 -8.72
N ASN A 124 8.51 -11.88 -7.49
CA ASN A 124 8.73 -13.09 -6.70
C ASN A 124 9.59 -14.16 -7.40
N GLN A 125 10.56 -13.74 -8.20
CA GLN A 125 11.59 -14.60 -8.80
C GLN A 125 12.89 -14.55 -8.00
N ASP A 126 13.64 -15.66 -7.99
CA ASP A 126 14.94 -15.74 -7.33
C ASP A 126 15.92 -14.66 -7.85
N GLY A 127 16.52 -13.90 -6.93
CA GLY A 127 17.46 -12.82 -7.26
C GLY A 127 16.79 -11.52 -7.74
N SER A 128 15.46 -11.46 -7.79
CA SER A 128 14.72 -10.24 -8.10
C SER A 128 14.70 -9.25 -6.93
N SER A 129 14.61 -7.95 -7.23
CA SER A 129 14.29 -6.93 -6.24
C SER A 129 12.78 -6.74 -6.03
N VAL A 130 11.94 -7.37 -6.84
CA VAL A 130 10.47 -7.19 -6.87
C VAL A 130 9.83 -8.32 -6.06
N GLU A 131 9.91 -8.22 -4.73
CA GLU A 131 9.54 -9.30 -3.82
C GLU A 131 8.03 -9.40 -3.57
N MET A 132 7.54 -10.60 -3.25
CA MET A 132 6.13 -10.81 -2.89
C MET A 132 5.75 -10.15 -1.56
N ILE A 133 6.68 -10.14 -0.61
CA ILE A 133 6.62 -9.39 0.64
C ILE A 133 7.68 -8.32 0.50
N GLY A 134 7.29 -7.06 0.30
CA GLY A 134 8.25 -6.03 -0.04
C GLY A 134 9.27 -5.76 1.07
N ALA A 135 10.54 -5.76 0.71
CA ALA A 135 11.64 -5.32 1.54
C ALA A 135 12.09 -3.90 1.18
N GLU A 136 13.01 -3.32 1.93
CA GLU A 136 13.52 -1.97 1.72
C GLU A 136 14.18 -1.74 0.35
N HIS A 137 14.65 -2.81 -0.31
CA HIS A 137 15.22 -2.73 -1.66
C HIS A 137 14.13 -2.84 -2.75
N SER A 138 12.91 -3.24 -2.38
CA SER A 138 11.83 -3.48 -3.34
C SER A 138 11.12 -2.19 -3.77
N PRO A 139 10.68 -2.07 -5.03
CA PRO A 139 10.18 -0.80 -5.57
C PRO A 139 9.13 -0.10 -4.69
N GLY A 140 9.37 1.18 -4.36
CA GLY A 140 8.45 1.99 -3.56
C GLY A 140 8.47 1.74 -2.05
N MET A 141 9.17 0.71 -1.57
CA MET A 141 9.31 0.42 -0.15
C MET A 141 10.37 1.32 0.48
N GLU A 142 9.98 2.10 1.48
CA GLU A 142 10.86 3.04 2.18
C GLU A 142 11.83 2.34 3.14
N VAL A 143 11.33 1.30 3.80
CA VAL A 143 12.03 0.53 4.84
C VAL A 143 11.62 -0.93 4.75
N HIS A 144 12.35 -1.79 5.44
CA HIS A 144 12.01 -3.20 5.52
C HIS A 144 10.77 -3.30 6.40
N ASN A 145 9.69 -3.80 5.82
CA ASN A 145 8.46 -4.13 6.52
C ASN A 145 8.15 -5.61 6.29
N GLY A 146 7.17 -6.17 7.00
CA GLY A 146 6.81 -7.59 6.89
C GLY A 146 6.47 -8.21 8.23
N THR A 147 7.10 -7.71 9.29
CA THR A 147 6.52 -7.77 10.63
C THR A 147 5.51 -6.62 10.76
N LEU A 148 4.27 -6.94 11.16
CA LEU A 148 3.24 -5.92 11.33
C LEU A 148 3.60 -4.98 12.50
N GLY A 149 3.02 -3.77 12.51
CA GLY A 149 3.16 -2.81 13.61
C GLY A 149 4.47 -1.98 13.62
N ILE A 150 5.52 -2.36 12.89
CA ILE A 150 6.79 -1.61 12.89
C ILE A 150 6.77 -0.36 12.01
N GLY A 151 5.94 -0.37 10.96
CA GLY A 151 5.92 0.67 9.95
C GLY A 151 5.54 2.03 10.53
N PHE A 152 4.46 2.09 11.30
CA PHE A 152 4.00 3.32 11.95
C PHE A 152 4.99 3.85 13.00
N SER A 153 5.61 2.96 13.77
CA SER A 153 6.63 3.31 14.76
C SER A 153 7.88 3.93 14.12
N THR A 154 8.38 3.32 13.04
CA THR A 154 9.56 3.82 12.30
C THR A 154 9.25 5.15 11.62
N ALA A 155 8.07 5.26 11.01
CA ALA A 155 7.58 6.49 10.41
C ALA A 155 7.45 7.63 11.44
N ALA A 156 6.98 7.35 12.65
CA ALA A 156 6.91 8.33 13.73
C ALA A 156 8.30 8.86 14.12
N GLY A 157 9.30 7.98 14.24
CA GLY A 157 10.68 8.39 14.49
C GLY A 157 11.22 9.30 13.39
N LEU A 158 10.97 8.95 12.12
CA LEU A 158 11.37 9.78 10.98
C LEU A 158 10.67 11.14 10.98
N ALA A 159 9.34 11.15 11.17
CA ALA A 159 8.53 12.35 11.21
C ALA A 159 8.99 13.30 12.32
N TRP A 160 9.31 12.75 13.50
CA TRP A 160 9.85 13.53 14.61
C TRP A 160 11.18 14.20 14.27
N GLY A 161 12.12 13.44 13.68
CA GLY A 161 13.41 13.97 13.23
C GLY A 161 13.25 15.09 12.19
N ARG A 162 12.35 14.90 11.22
CA ARG A 162 12.01 15.89 10.19
C ARG A 162 11.44 17.17 10.80
N LYS A 163 10.49 17.04 11.71
CA LYS A 163 9.87 18.19 12.42
C LYS A 163 10.93 19.00 13.18
N ARG A 164 11.86 18.33 13.87
CA ARG A 164 12.96 18.99 14.62
C ARG A 164 13.96 19.72 13.71
N ARG A 165 14.09 19.31 12.45
CA ARG A 165 14.92 20.00 11.44
C ARG A 165 14.19 21.14 10.74
N GLY A 166 12.87 21.27 10.91
CA GLY A 166 12.05 22.21 10.16
C GLY A 166 11.77 21.77 8.71
N ASP A 167 11.88 20.46 8.43
CA ASP A 167 11.52 19.90 7.12
C ASP A 167 10.00 20.01 6.92
N SER A 168 9.55 20.44 5.74
CA SER A 168 8.13 20.70 5.46
C SER A 168 7.35 19.49 4.94
N GLY A 169 8.03 18.48 4.37
CA GLY A 169 7.37 17.28 3.86
C GLY A 169 6.91 16.35 4.98
N GLN A 170 5.72 15.79 4.81
CA GLN A 170 5.04 14.89 5.74
C GLN A 170 5.51 13.44 5.60
N VAL A 171 5.21 12.61 6.60
CA VAL A 171 5.41 11.17 6.55
C VAL A 171 4.04 10.50 6.56
N CYS A 172 3.76 9.73 5.51
CA CYS A 172 2.54 8.96 5.34
C CYS A 172 2.82 7.47 5.59
N VAL A 173 1.90 6.80 6.27
CA VAL A 173 1.91 5.34 6.39
C VAL A 173 0.62 4.77 5.80
N PHE A 174 0.75 3.91 4.80
CA PHE A 174 -0.33 3.03 4.40
C PHE A 174 -0.32 1.80 5.32
N MET A 175 -1.43 1.54 6.01
CA MET A 175 -1.56 0.52 7.07
C MET A 175 -2.70 -0.46 6.75
N SER A 176 -2.71 -1.61 7.42
CA SER A 176 -3.91 -2.46 7.51
C SER A 176 -4.51 -2.45 8.92
N ASP A 177 -5.80 -2.74 9.04
CA ASP A 177 -6.46 -2.93 10.34
C ASP A 177 -5.88 -4.09 11.16
N GLY A 178 -5.22 -5.07 10.54
CA GLY A 178 -4.44 -6.10 11.24
C GLY A 178 -3.31 -5.54 12.10
N GLU A 179 -2.72 -4.39 11.74
CA GLU A 179 -1.62 -3.80 12.52
C GLU A 179 -2.03 -3.31 13.91
N VAL A 180 -3.32 -3.07 14.16
CA VAL A 180 -3.80 -2.64 15.48
C VAL A 180 -3.87 -3.79 16.49
N GLN A 181 -3.63 -5.02 16.03
CA GLN A 181 -3.40 -6.17 16.91
C GLN A 181 -2.00 -6.17 17.53
N GLU A 182 -1.05 -5.46 16.91
CA GLU A 182 0.31 -5.34 17.41
C GLU A 182 0.42 -4.24 18.46
N GLY A 183 1.01 -4.58 19.61
CA GLY A 183 1.22 -3.64 20.72
C GLY A 183 1.99 -2.38 20.31
N GLN A 184 2.95 -2.56 19.40
CA GLN A 184 3.83 -1.50 18.92
C GLN A 184 3.08 -0.36 18.20
N THR A 185 1.95 -0.65 17.54
CA THR A 185 1.11 0.38 16.93
C THR A 185 0.60 1.37 17.98
N TRP A 186 0.14 0.86 19.12
CA TRP A 186 -0.39 1.67 20.22
C TRP A 186 0.70 2.50 20.92
N GLU A 187 1.88 1.92 21.14
CA GLU A 187 3.05 2.63 21.65
C GLU A 187 3.44 3.80 20.74
N ALA A 188 3.44 3.58 19.42
CA ALA A 188 3.78 4.60 18.43
C ALA A 188 2.75 5.75 18.38
N VAL A 189 1.45 5.45 18.47
CA VAL A 189 0.40 6.49 18.54
C VAL A 189 0.56 7.34 19.80
N GLN A 190 0.77 6.69 20.96
CA GLN A 190 0.99 7.39 22.23
C GLN A 190 2.23 8.30 22.16
N ALA A 191 3.35 7.78 21.64
CA ALA A 191 4.58 8.55 21.47
C ALA A 191 4.38 9.74 20.53
N ALA A 192 3.69 9.55 19.40
CA ALA A 192 3.41 10.61 18.44
C ALA A 192 2.52 11.72 19.01
N ALA A 193 1.49 11.36 19.78
CA ALA A 193 0.67 12.33 20.49
C ALA A 193 1.47 13.08 21.56
N HIS A 194 2.25 12.37 22.38
CA HIS A 194 3.07 12.98 23.44
C HIS A 194 4.09 13.98 22.89
N HIS A 195 4.75 13.65 21.78
CA HIS A 195 5.77 14.50 21.16
C HIS A 195 5.22 15.52 20.16
N GLY A 196 3.90 15.60 20.00
CA GLY A 196 3.25 16.54 19.11
C GLY A 196 3.62 16.34 17.64
N ILE A 197 3.74 15.09 17.18
CA ILE A 197 4.17 14.75 15.81
C ILE A 197 2.98 14.88 14.84
N ASP A 198 2.75 16.09 14.35
CA ASP A 198 1.65 16.45 13.43
C ASP A 198 2.03 16.47 11.96
N ASN A 199 3.28 16.13 11.62
CA ASN A 199 3.70 15.86 10.24
C ASN A 199 3.67 14.35 9.92
N LEU A 200 3.08 13.53 10.81
CA LEU A 200 2.81 12.11 10.61
C LEU A 200 1.32 11.90 10.36
N TRP A 201 1.00 11.12 9.34
CA TRP A 201 -0.36 10.65 9.10
C TRP A 201 -0.40 9.24 8.54
N ALA A 202 -1.53 8.56 8.69
CA ALA A 202 -1.75 7.23 8.16
C ALA A 202 -3.09 7.10 7.44
N LEU A 203 -3.11 6.23 6.43
CA LEU A 203 -4.30 5.75 5.76
C LEU A 203 -4.38 4.23 5.98
N MET A 204 -5.37 3.80 6.76
CA MET A 204 -5.53 2.42 7.17
C MET A 204 -6.64 1.74 6.38
N ASP A 205 -6.30 0.66 5.68
CA ASP A 205 -7.24 -0.22 5.02
C ASP A 205 -7.98 -1.09 6.04
N VAL A 206 -9.23 -0.76 6.32
CA VAL A 206 -10.09 -1.49 7.27
C VAL A 206 -11.03 -2.42 6.49
N ASN A 207 -10.49 -3.55 6.03
CA ASN A 207 -11.22 -4.56 5.25
C ASN A 207 -11.80 -5.70 6.11
N ARG A 208 -11.48 -5.74 7.41
CA ARG A 208 -11.93 -6.72 8.41
C ARG A 208 -11.53 -8.16 8.11
N GLN A 209 -10.48 -8.38 7.32
CA GLN A 209 -9.92 -9.69 7.00
C GLN A 209 -8.45 -9.78 7.46
N GLN A 210 -8.03 -10.99 7.79
CA GLN A 210 -6.64 -11.34 8.05
C GLN A 210 -6.32 -12.71 7.43
N CYS A 211 -5.06 -13.16 7.54
CA CYS A 211 -4.60 -14.39 6.90
C CYS A 211 -5.48 -15.61 7.24
N ASP A 212 -5.86 -15.76 8.51
CA ASP A 212 -6.64 -16.89 9.01
C ASP A 212 -8.16 -16.72 8.87
N GLY A 213 -8.63 -15.58 8.33
CA GLY A 213 -10.04 -15.33 8.03
C GLY A 213 -10.54 -13.97 8.52
N ALA A 214 -11.82 -13.90 8.87
CA ALA A 214 -12.44 -12.65 9.29
C ALA A 214 -11.87 -12.19 10.64
N MET A 215 -11.63 -10.89 10.77
CA MET A 215 -11.04 -10.25 11.96
C MET A 215 -11.73 -10.67 13.26
N GLU A 216 -13.07 -10.66 13.26
CA GLU A 216 -13.92 -11.01 14.40
C GLU A 216 -13.81 -12.48 14.84
N SER A 217 -13.42 -13.37 13.93
CA SER A 217 -13.32 -14.80 14.20
C SER A 217 -11.94 -15.23 14.73
N VAL A 218 -10.91 -14.41 14.49
CA VAL A 218 -9.53 -14.72 14.85
C VAL A 218 -9.10 -13.91 16.07
N MET A 219 -9.12 -12.57 15.98
CA MET A 219 -8.89 -11.69 17.14
C MET A 219 -9.57 -10.33 16.94
N THR A 220 -10.70 -10.14 17.62
CA THR A 220 -11.53 -8.94 17.50
C THR A 220 -10.80 -7.68 17.96
N VAL A 221 -10.74 -6.68 17.08
CA VAL A 221 -10.13 -5.36 17.34
C VAL A 221 -11.12 -4.33 17.91
N GLY A 222 -12.43 -4.59 17.86
CA GLY A 222 -13.47 -3.72 18.41
C GLY A 222 -13.53 -2.35 17.72
N ASP A 223 -13.90 -1.32 18.47
CA ASP A 223 -13.92 0.06 17.97
C ASP A 223 -12.49 0.62 17.89
N ILE A 224 -11.88 0.52 16.71
CA ILE A 224 -10.53 1.02 16.43
C ILE A 224 -10.48 2.54 16.60
N ALA A 225 -11.51 3.25 16.15
CA ALA A 225 -11.51 4.70 16.10
C ALA A 225 -11.48 5.31 17.50
N THR A 226 -12.33 4.81 18.41
CA THR A 226 -12.34 5.23 19.81
C THR A 226 -11.00 4.96 20.48
N LYS A 227 -10.42 3.77 20.29
CA LYS A 227 -9.10 3.44 20.86
C LYS A 227 -8.01 4.39 20.37
N LEU A 228 -7.93 4.66 19.08
CA LEU A 228 -6.92 5.58 18.53
C LEU A 228 -7.10 7.02 19.03
N ARG A 229 -8.36 7.49 19.16
CA ARG A 229 -8.66 8.81 19.76
C ARG A 229 -8.22 8.86 21.24
N ASP A 230 -8.49 7.81 22.00
CA ASP A 230 -8.09 7.70 23.41
C ASP A 230 -6.56 7.67 23.59
N PHE A 231 -5.84 7.10 22.63
CA PHE A 231 -4.38 7.14 22.56
C PHE A 231 -3.81 8.48 22.06
N GLY A 232 -4.67 9.40 21.61
CA GLY A 232 -4.32 10.80 21.33
C GLY A 232 -4.23 11.17 19.86
N ALA A 233 -4.57 10.28 18.92
CA ALA A 233 -4.64 10.62 17.50
C ALA A 233 -5.88 11.47 17.15
N VAL A 234 -5.79 12.21 16.05
CA VAL A 234 -6.99 12.65 15.32
C VAL A 234 -7.40 11.54 14.37
N VAL A 235 -8.69 11.20 14.34
CA VAL A 235 -9.20 10.05 13.58
C VAL A 235 -10.37 10.47 12.71
N ALA A 236 -10.24 10.21 11.41
CA ALA A 236 -11.31 10.32 10.43
C ALA A 236 -11.74 8.93 9.98
N GLU A 237 -13.04 8.70 9.80
CA GLU A 237 -13.61 7.42 9.33
C GLU A 237 -14.37 7.68 8.04
N ILE A 238 -14.05 6.90 7.01
CA ILE A 238 -14.58 7.11 5.66
C ILE A 238 -14.89 5.78 4.97
N ASP A 239 -15.66 5.85 3.89
CA ASP A 239 -15.70 4.82 2.86
C ASP A 239 -14.42 4.89 2.03
N ALA A 240 -13.67 3.78 1.95
CA ALA A 240 -12.43 3.70 1.20
C ALA A 240 -12.61 3.88 -0.32
N HIS A 241 -13.82 3.66 -0.83
CA HIS A 241 -14.15 3.72 -2.25
C HIS A 241 -14.78 5.06 -2.66
N ASP A 242 -14.92 6.00 -1.73
CA ASP A 242 -15.28 7.40 -2.00
C ASP A 242 -14.01 8.28 -2.00
N LEU A 243 -13.51 8.59 -3.20
CA LEU A 243 -12.36 9.48 -3.37
C LEU A 243 -12.63 10.92 -2.87
N GLY A 244 -13.88 11.37 -2.84
CA GLY A 244 -14.26 12.64 -2.21
C GLY A 244 -14.06 12.60 -0.70
N ALA A 245 -14.45 11.50 -0.05
CA ALA A 245 -14.23 11.29 1.38
C ALA A 245 -12.74 11.20 1.72
N LEU A 246 -11.92 10.52 0.91
CA LEU A 246 -10.45 10.48 1.05
C LEU A 246 -9.83 11.88 1.03
N ARG A 247 -10.22 12.73 0.07
CA ARG A 247 -9.76 14.12 -0.04
C ARG A 247 -10.14 14.95 1.19
N GLN A 248 -11.39 14.81 1.66
CA GLN A 248 -11.87 15.52 2.85
C GLN A 248 -11.12 15.07 4.11
N ALA A 249 -10.96 13.76 4.32
CA ALA A 249 -10.26 13.22 5.48
C ALA A 249 -8.78 13.63 5.53
N LYS A 250 -8.09 13.70 4.38
CA LYS A 250 -6.70 14.18 4.31
C LYS A 250 -6.56 15.66 4.69
N ALA A 251 -7.61 16.45 4.53
CA ALA A 251 -7.65 17.87 4.86
C ALA A 251 -8.03 18.14 6.33
N GLU A 252 -8.33 17.10 7.12
CA GLU A 252 -8.70 17.23 8.54
C GLU A 252 -7.58 17.94 9.33
N PRO A 253 -7.87 19.03 10.08
CA PRO A 253 -6.85 19.69 10.88
C PRO A 253 -6.41 18.84 12.08
N HIS A 254 -5.11 18.59 12.21
CA HIS A 254 -4.55 17.78 13.30
C HIS A 254 -3.30 18.41 13.97
N PRO A 255 -3.35 19.69 14.41
CA PRO A 255 -2.20 20.34 15.02
C PRO A 255 -1.74 19.62 16.30
N GLY A 256 -0.43 19.36 16.39
CA GLY A 256 0.16 18.65 17.53
C GLY A 256 -0.25 17.19 17.70
N LYS A 257 -0.88 16.53 16.71
CA LYS A 257 -1.30 15.13 16.79
C LYS A 257 -1.10 14.39 15.47
N PRO A 258 -0.82 13.08 15.49
CA PRO A 258 -0.88 12.29 14.27
C PRO A 258 -2.34 12.17 13.78
N LEU A 259 -2.53 12.17 12.45
CA LEU A 259 -3.81 11.86 11.82
C LEU A 259 -3.84 10.39 11.40
N ILE A 260 -4.90 9.66 11.72
CA ILE A 260 -5.12 8.30 11.23
C ILE A 260 -6.49 8.23 10.58
N ILE A 261 -6.51 8.00 9.27
CA ILE A 261 -7.73 7.86 8.47
C ILE A 261 -8.05 6.36 8.40
N LEU A 262 -9.20 5.98 8.96
CA LEU A 262 -9.73 4.63 8.87
C LEU A 262 -10.62 4.54 7.62
N ALA A 263 -10.11 3.90 6.58
CA ALA A 263 -10.80 3.71 5.33
C ALA A 263 -11.48 2.33 5.32
N HIS A 264 -12.77 2.29 5.61
CA HIS A 264 -13.56 1.07 5.60
C HIS A 264 -13.77 0.60 4.17
N SER A 265 -13.26 -0.58 3.84
CA SER A 265 -13.15 -1.08 2.47
C SER A 265 -13.80 -2.45 2.28
N SER A 266 -14.10 -2.79 1.04
CA SER A 266 -14.58 -4.12 0.67
C SER A 266 -13.45 -4.96 0.07
N PRO A 267 -13.21 -6.19 0.58
CA PRO A 267 -12.24 -7.12 0.01
C PRO A 267 -12.63 -7.67 -1.39
N THR A 268 -13.81 -7.30 -1.91
CA THR A 268 -14.31 -7.72 -3.23
C THR A 268 -14.68 -6.56 -4.14
N GLN A 269 -14.38 -5.31 -3.76
CA GLN A 269 -14.70 -4.13 -4.57
C GLN A 269 -14.18 -4.27 -6.01
N GLY A 270 -15.13 -4.20 -6.96
CA GLY A 270 -14.86 -4.30 -8.39
C GLY A 270 -14.51 -5.71 -8.89
N MET A 271 -14.50 -6.71 -8.02
CA MET A 271 -14.28 -8.12 -8.35
C MET A 271 -15.22 -9.03 -7.54
N GLU A 272 -16.53 -8.83 -7.69
CA GLU A 272 -17.57 -9.51 -6.91
C GLU A 272 -17.59 -11.03 -7.11
N THR A 273 -17.03 -11.51 -8.22
CA THR A 273 -16.75 -12.93 -8.47
C THR A 273 -15.93 -13.58 -7.34
N LEU A 274 -15.19 -12.80 -6.55
CA LEU A 274 -14.43 -13.28 -5.38
C LEU A 274 -15.30 -13.54 -4.13
N ARG A 275 -16.49 -12.96 -4.03
CA ARG A 275 -17.36 -13.01 -2.84
C ARG A 275 -17.58 -14.43 -2.29
N PRO A 276 -17.80 -15.49 -3.10
CA PRO A 276 -17.99 -16.85 -2.59
C PRO A 276 -16.79 -17.43 -1.82
N ARG A 277 -15.60 -16.82 -1.93
CA ARG A 277 -14.39 -17.27 -1.21
C ARG A 277 -14.28 -16.71 0.21
N LEU A 278 -15.12 -15.75 0.61
CA LEU A 278 -15.11 -15.22 1.98
C LEU A 278 -15.30 -16.35 3.02
N PRO A 279 -14.60 -16.29 4.17
CA PRO A 279 -13.66 -15.23 4.58
C PRO A 279 -12.20 -15.48 4.13
N ARG A 280 -11.93 -16.47 3.26
CA ARG A 280 -10.56 -16.88 2.88
C ARG A 280 -10.19 -16.29 1.52
N LEU A 281 -9.83 -15.01 1.54
CA LEU A 281 -9.47 -14.22 0.36
C LEU A 281 -8.06 -13.62 0.41
N HIS A 282 -7.32 -13.83 1.50
CA HIS A 282 -6.04 -13.18 1.73
C HIS A 282 -5.01 -13.46 0.63
N TYR A 283 -4.90 -14.70 0.16
CA TYR A 283 -4.11 -15.09 -1.00
C TYR A 283 -4.92 -16.04 -1.89
N VAL A 284 -5.20 -15.63 -3.12
CA VAL A 284 -6.04 -16.37 -4.05
C VAL A 284 -5.17 -17.33 -4.86
N ARG A 285 -5.36 -18.62 -4.62
CA ARG A 285 -4.87 -19.72 -5.47
C ARG A 285 -6.05 -20.52 -6.02
N PHE A 286 -5.96 -20.96 -7.27
CA PHE A 286 -6.99 -21.77 -7.89
C PHE A 286 -6.69 -23.26 -7.69
N LYS A 287 -7.73 -24.04 -7.40
CA LYS A 287 -7.65 -25.48 -7.14
C LYS A 287 -7.68 -26.30 -8.43
N SER A 288 -8.16 -25.71 -9.52
CA SER A 288 -8.26 -26.34 -10.84
C SER A 288 -8.28 -25.28 -11.94
N ASP A 289 -7.95 -25.69 -13.17
CA ASP A 289 -8.04 -24.81 -14.34
C ASP A 289 -9.48 -24.36 -14.58
N ALA A 290 -10.48 -25.22 -14.35
CA ALA A 290 -11.88 -24.83 -14.46
C ALA A 290 -12.28 -23.70 -13.49
N GLU A 291 -11.76 -23.72 -12.25
CA GLU A 291 -11.98 -22.63 -11.30
C GLU A 291 -11.29 -21.33 -11.74
N ARG A 292 -10.06 -21.45 -12.26
CA ARG A 292 -9.27 -20.33 -12.79
C ARG A 292 -9.97 -19.70 -14.00
N ASP A 293 -10.46 -20.50 -14.94
CA ASP A 293 -11.15 -20.05 -16.14
C ASP A 293 -12.48 -19.36 -15.81
N ALA A 294 -13.27 -19.94 -14.90
CA ALA A 294 -14.50 -19.33 -14.43
C ALA A 294 -14.23 -17.99 -13.74
N THR A 295 -13.20 -17.92 -12.90
CA THR A 295 -12.81 -16.67 -12.22
C THR A 295 -12.29 -15.63 -13.22
N ASN A 296 -11.51 -16.06 -14.21
CA ASN A 296 -11.00 -15.21 -15.28
C ASN A 296 -12.15 -14.58 -16.08
N ALA A 297 -13.13 -15.38 -16.51
CA ALA A 297 -14.29 -14.88 -17.24
C ALA A 297 -15.14 -13.91 -16.40
N GLY A 298 -15.41 -14.25 -15.13
CA GLY A 298 -16.23 -13.43 -14.24
C GLY A 298 -15.59 -12.07 -13.94
N ILE A 299 -14.35 -12.07 -13.45
CA ILE A 299 -13.65 -10.82 -13.09
C ILE A 299 -13.34 -9.98 -14.33
N ALA A 300 -12.99 -10.58 -15.47
CA ALA A 300 -12.76 -9.82 -16.70
C ALA A 300 -14.01 -9.04 -17.13
N ALA A 301 -15.20 -9.66 -17.02
CA ALA A 301 -16.46 -8.98 -17.30
C ALA A 301 -16.71 -7.81 -16.31
N GLU A 302 -16.46 -8.02 -15.02
CA GLU A 302 -16.60 -6.99 -13.97
C GLU A 302 -15.63 -5.80 -14.18
N LEU A 303 -14.42 -6.07 -14.65
CA LEU A 303 -13.39 -5.07 -14.95
C LEU A 303 -13.51 -4.45 -16.35
N GLY A 304 -14.46 -4.90 -17.17
CA GLY A 304 -14.69 -4.41 -18.53
C GLY A 304 -13.53 -4.69 -19.49
N ILE A 305 -12.89 -5.86 -19.39
CA ILE A 305 -11.80 -6.31 -20.25
C ILE A 305 -12.09 -7.70 -20.82
N ALA A 306 -11.33 -8.11 -21.83
CA ALA A 306 -11.37 -9.50 -22.31
C ALA A 306 -10.74 -10.44 -21.26
N PRO A 307 -11.21 -11.70 -21.16
CA PRO A 307 -10.53 -12.72 -20.35
C PRO A 307 -9.05 -12.81 -20.71
N ILE A 308 -8.21 -12.98 -19.69
CA ILE A 308 -6.76 -13.07 -19.86
C ILE A 308 -6.45 -14.36 -20.61
N THR A 309 -5.73 -14.23 -21.73
CA THR A 309 -5.27 -15.39 -22.48
C THR A 309 -4.12 -16.04 -21.72
N LEU A 310 -4.31 -17.30 -21.32
CA LEU A 310 -3.24 -18.11 -20.75
C LEU A 310 -2.37 -18.62 -21.90
N GLY A 311 -1.07 -18.38 -21.85
CA GLY A 311 -0.13 -19.00 -22.79
C GLY A 311 0.06 -20.48 -22.44
N ASP A 312 0.52 -21.27 -23.41
CA ASP A 312 1.05 -22.61 -23.15
C ASP A 312 2.31 -22.44 -22.28
N HIS A 313 2.21 -22.73 -20.99
CA HIS A 313 3.33 -22.71 -20.04
C HIS A 313 3.67 -24.13 -19.60
#